data_AF-A0A3R7UFF0-F1
#
_entry.id   AF-A0A3R7UFF0-F1
#
_cell.length_a   1.000
_cell.length_b   1.000
_cell.length_c   1.000
_cell.angle_alpha   90.00
_cell.angle_beta   90.00
_cell.angle_gamma   90.00
#
_symmetry.space_group_name_H-M   'P 1'
#
loop_
_entity.id
_entity.type
_entity.pdbx_description
1 polymer ?
#
loop_
_entity_poly.entity_id
_entity_poly.type
_entity_poly.pdbx_seq_one_letter_code
_entity_poly.pdbx_strand_id
1 'polypeptide(L)'
;MFRFFTTAKWALWAWLGSFVILSALWVQVQIDVQINEWFGDFYDMIQKALGEPNAVTMTEYIGGLLSFGKLAALAITLGLATSFLTSHFLFRWRTAMVEWYHEVYDKARTIEGAAQRVQEDTIKFSRIVESLGTSLIESVLVLIEFFPILLGLGAGITIMWFGDWEYGLVTGALIWAVGGTVLMIILAWILRLVGIEYDLQKKEAAYRKLLVIAEDDGTVRPKSLEELFDDVRSIHFKSYARYLYFNTGRLAYLQTNVLVAYIFLAPAIVGGMISLGVMQQIIRAFGRVEGSMQYLFRSWPTIVELASVYKRLREFEKAINANIEAERKGTTTAS
;
A
#
# COMPACT_ATOMS: atom_id res chain seq x y z
N MET A 1 4.08 17.36 15.21
CA MET A 1 3.44 16.42 14.27
C MET A 1 1.98 16.78 13.95
N PHE A 2 1.08 16.79 14.94
CA PHE A 2 -0.38 16.95 14.68
C PHE A 2 -0.90 18.40 14.66
N ARG A 3 0.00 19.39 14.76
CA ARG A 3 -0.36 20.81 14.80
C ARG A 3 -1.19 21.27 13.59
N PHE A 4 -1.05 20.58 12.46
CA PHE A 4 -1.87 20.84 11.27
C PHE A 4 -3.38 20.69 11.54
N PHE A 5 -3.79 19.71 12.34
CA PHE A 5 -5.20 19.46 12.66
C PHE A 5 -5.71 20.29 13.85
N THR A 6 -4.82 20.80 14.69
CA THR A 6 -5.17 21.49 15.94
C THR A 6 -5.07 23.02 15.87
N THR A 7 -4.38 23.58 14.87
CA THR A 7 -4.14 25.02 14.78
C THR A 7 -5.17 25.70 13.89
N ALA A 8 -5.79 26.80 14.37
CA ALA A 8 -6.83 27.52 13.63
C ALA A 8 -6.39 27.96 12.22
N LYS A 9 -5.12 28.40 12.07
CA LYS A 9 -4.50 28.76 10.78
C LYS A 9 -4.65 27.67 9.71
N TRP A 10 -4.56 26.40 10.12
CA TRP A 10 -4.53 25.24 9.23
C TRP A 10 -5.86 24.47 9.20
N ALA A 11 -6.81 24.79 10.08
CA ALA A 11 -8.04 24.05 10.28
C ALA A 11 -8.86 23.85 8.99
N LEU A 12 -8.97 24.87 8.14
CA LEU A 12 -9.68 24.75 6.86
C LEU A 12 -9.01 23.69 5.97
N TRP A 13 -7.69 23.79 5.76
CA TRP A 13 -6.96 22.81 4.95
C TRP A 13 -6.99 21.42 5.55
N ALA A 14 -6.88 21.30 6.88
CA ALA A 14 -6.88 20.03 7.58
C ALA A 14 -8.24 19.32 7.47
N TRP A 15 -9.33 19.99 7.81
CA TRP A 15 -10.64 19.36 7.91
C TRP A 15 -11.38 19.34 6.58
N LEU A 16 -11.46 20.48 5.86
CA LEU A 16 -12.10 20.53 4.55
C LEU A 16 -11.28 19.74 3.52
N GLY A 17 -9.94 19.86 3.55
CA GLY A 17 -9.08 19.08 2.67
C GLY A 17 -9.23 17.57 2.89
N SER A 18 -9.24 17.12 4.15
CA SER A 18 -9.51 15.70 4.45
C SER A 18 -10.89 15.29 3.96
N PHE A 19 -11.94 16.08 4.24
CA PHE A 19 -13.30 15.77 3.78
C PHE A 19 -13.39 15.63 2.26
N VAL A 20 -12.79 16.56 1.51
CA VAL A 20 -12.80 16.52 0.03
C VAL A 20 -12.03 15.30 -0.49
N ILE A 21 -10.84 15.01 0.05
CA ILE A 21 -10.04 13.84 -0.36
C ILE A 21 -10.81 12.54 -0.07
N LEU A 22 -11.36 12.38 1.13
CA LEU A 22 -12.09 11.18 1.51
C LEU A 22 -13.40 11.02 0.72
N SER A 23 -14.10 12.11 0.44
CA SER A 23 -15.29 12.08 -0.43
C SER A 23 -14.92 11.70 -1.86
N ALA A 24 -13.80 12.20 -2.37
CA ALA A 24 -13.31 11.84 -3.70
C ALA A 24 -12.92 10.35 -3.79
N LEU A 25 -12.34 9.77 -2.74
CA LEU A 25 -12.08 8.32 -2.67
C LEU A 25 -13.38 7.52 -2.74
N TRP A 26 -14.42 7.94 -2.02
CA TRP A 26 -15.73 7.29 -2.11
C TRP A 26 -16.30 7.35 -3.53
N VAL A 27 -16.24 8.52 -4.20
CA VAL A 27 -16.68 8.65 -5.60
C VAL A 27 -15.85 7.76 -6.53
N GLN A 28 -14.54 7.61 -6.31
CA GLN A 28 -13.71 6.68 -7.08
C GLN A 28 -14.18 5.23 -6.94
N VAL A 29 -14.49 4.78 -5.72
CA VAL A 29 -15.03 3.43 -5.50
C VAL A 29 -16.38 3.25 -6.20
N GLN A 30 -17.25 4.27 -6.20
CA GLN A 30 -18.51 4.23 -6.94
C GLN A 30 -18.32 4.14 -8.46
N ILE A 31 -17.29 4.80 -9.00
CA ILE A 31 -16.93 4.64 -10.41
C ILE A 31 -16.42 3.22 -10.67
N ASP A 32 -15.65 2.63 -9.76
CA ASP A 32 -15.19 1.24 -9.89
C ASP A 32 -16.36 0.24 -9.88
N VAL A 33 -17.41 0.49 -9.09
CA VAL A 33 -18.66 -0.31 -9.12
C VAL A 33 -19.34 -0.18 -10.49
N GLN A 34 -19.51 1.03 -11.00
CA GLN A 34 -20.10 1.26 -12.33
C GLN A 34 -19.28 0.63 -13.45
N ILE A 35 -17.95 0.65 -13.35
CA ILE A 35 -17.06 -0.03 -14.29
C ILE A 35 -17.28 -1.55 -14.22
N ASN A 36 -17.45 -2.11 -13.02
CA ASN A 36 -17.74 -3.53 -12.87
C ASN A 36 -19.06 -3.92 -13.57
N GLU A 37 -20.12 -3.15 -13.31
CA GLU A 37 -21.42 -3.30 -13.96
C GLU A 37 -21.28 -3.23 -15.49
N TRP A 38 -20.66 -2.16 -15.99
CA TRP A 38 -20.42 -1.91 -17.42
C TRP A 38 -19.73 -3.08 -18.10
N PHE A 39 -18.71 -3.66 -17.47
CA PHE A 39 -18.04 -4.80 -18.05
C PHE A 39 -18.95 -6.04 -18.13
N GLY A 40 -19.92 -6.21 -17.22
CA GLY A 40 -20.91 -7.27 -17.36
C GLY A 40 -21.68 -7.15 -18.67
N ASP A 41 -22.32 -6.00 -18.86
CA ASP A 41 -23.10 -5.68 -20.06
C ASP A 41 -22.24 -5.78 -21.33
N PHE A 42 -21.01 -5.25 -21.27
CA PHE A 42 -20.10 -5.28 -22.41
C PHE A 42 -19.70 -6.71 -22.77
N TYR A 43 -19.35 -7.55 -21.81
CA TYR A 43 -18.96 -8.93 -22.10
C TYR A 43 -20.14 -9.81 -22.52
N ASP A 44 -21.36 -9.54 -22.07
CA ASP A 44 -22.56 -10.19 -22.61
C ASP A 44 -22.81 -9.78 -24.07
N MET A 45 -22.59 -8.51 -24.40
CA MET A 45 -22.61 -8.05 -25.79
C MET A 45 -21.52 -8.74 -26.63
N ILE A 46 -20.30 -8.91 -26.11
CA ILE A 46 -19.23 -9.67 -26.78
C ILE A 46 -19.64 -11.12 -27.00
N GLN A 47 -20.20 -11.78 -25.97
CA GLN A 47 -20.65 -13.16 -26.07
C GLN A 47 -21.71 -13.32 -27.19
N LYS A 48 -22.68 -12.40 -27.25
CA LYS A 48 -23.68 -12.37 -28.31
C LYS A 48 -23.05 -12.17 -29.70
N ALA A 49 -22.14 -11.20 -29.84
CA ALA A 49 -21.47 -10.90 -31.10
C ALA A 49 -20.62 -12.06 -31.64
N LEU A 50 -20.00 -12.84 -30.75
CA LEU A 50 -19.20 -14.01 -31.11
C LEU A 50 -20.04 -15.26 -31.37
N GLY A 51 -21.22 -15.37 -30.75
CA GLY A 51 -22.11 -16.51 -30.93
C GLY A 51 -22.85 -16.51 -32.26
N GLU A 52 -23.23 -15.34 -32.77
CA GLU A 52 -23.98 -15.20 -34.01
C GLU A 52 -23.48 -14.01 -34.85
N PRO A 53 -23.10 -14.23 -36.13
CA PRO A 53 -22.66 -13.14 -37.01
C PRO A 53 -23.72 -12.04 -37.15
N ASN A 54 -23.29 -10.78 -37.02
CA ASN A 54 -24.14 -9.57 -37.11
C ASN A 54 -25.22 -9.45 -36.01
N ALA A 55 -25.17 -10.23 -34.93
CA ALA A 55 -26.10 -10.10 -33.81
C ALA A 55 -25.89 -8.84 -32.95
N VAL A 56 -24.76 -8.17 -33.14
CA VAL A 56 -24.42 -6.86 -32.58
C VAL A 56 -23.94 -5.95 -33.71
N THR A 57 -24.50 -4.76 -33.78
CA THR A 57 -24.13 -3.75 -34.77
C THR A 57 -22.82 -3.06 -34.39
N MET A 58 -22.09 -2.55 -35.40
CA MET A 58 -20.89 -1.74 -35.14
C MET A 58 -21.22 -0.51 -34.28
N THR A 59 -22.40 0.08 -34.45
CA THR A 59 -22.84 1.23 -33.65
C THR A 59 -23.02 0.88 -32.17
N GLU A 60 -23.64 -0.27 -31.85
CA GLU A 60 -23.76 -0.75 -30.47
C GLU A 60 -22.38 -1.03 -29.85
N TYR A 61 -21.51 -1.72 -30.59
CA TYR A 61 -20.16 -2.05 -30.13
C TYR A 61 -19.31 -0.80 -29.82
N ILE A 62 -19.25 0.15 -30.76
CA ILE A 62 -18.57 1.43 -30.56
C ILE A 62 -19.25 2.25 -29.46
N GLY A 63 -20.59 2.19 -29.36
CA GLY A 63 -21.35 2.80 -28.27
C GLY A 63 -20.92 2.30 -26.89
N GLY A 64 -20.73 0.98 -26.74
CA GLY A 64 -20.18 0.38 -25.53
C GLY A 64 -18.78 0.90 -25.20
N LEU A 65 -17.87 0.91 -26.18
CA LEU A 65 -16.51 1.43 -25.96
C LEU A 65 -16.50 2.92 -25.59
N LEU A 66 -17.36 3.72 -26.21
CA LEU A 66 -17.50 5.15 -25.89
C LEU A 66 -18.10 5.37 -24.49
N SER A 67 -19.03 4.53 -24.04
CA SER A 67 -19.56 4.63 -22.67
C SER A 67 -18.50 4.28 -21.63
N PHE A 68 -17.65 3.28 -21.88
CA PHE A 68 -16.45 3.06 -21.04
C PHE A 68 -15.50 4.25 -21.06
N GLY A 69 -15.25 4.83 -22.23
CA GLY A 69 -14.40 6.01 -22.38
C GLY A 69 -14.86 7.18 -21.50
N LYS A 70 -16.18 7.36 -21.33
CA LYS A 70 -16.74 8.37 -20.41
C LYS A 70 -16.46 8.04 -18.94
N LEU A 71 -16.65 6.80 -18.51
CA LEU A 71 -16.34 6.36 -17.15
C LEU A 71 -14.84 6.50 -16.85
N ALA A 72 -13.98 6.07 -17.78
CA ALA A 72 -12.54 6.19 -17.67
C ALA A 72 -12.09 7.66 -17.60
N ALA A 73 -12.65 8.54 -18.45
CA ALA A 73 -12.35 9.97 -18.42
C ALA A 73 -12.75 10.62 -17.09
N LEU A 74 -13.90 10.24 -16.52
CA LEU A 74 -14.35 10.70 -15.21
C LEU A 74 -13.40 10.22 -14.10
N ALA A 75 -13.06 8.93 -14.10
CA ALA A 75 -12.13 8.33 -13.14
C ALA A 75 -10.76 9.00 -13.18
N ILE A 76 -10.19 9.21 -14.37
CA ILE A 76 -8.89 9.85 -14.58
C ILE A 76 -8.93 11.30 -14.10
N THR A 77 -9.97 12.06 -14.48
CA THR A 77 -10.10 13.47 -14.10
C THR A 77 -10.18 13.62 -12.58
N LEU A 78 -11.02 12.80 -11.94
CA LEU A 78 -11.15 12.77 -10.49
C LEU A 78 -9.84 12.34 -9.83
N GLY A 79 -9.19 11.29 -10.33
CA GLY A 79 -7.90 10.80 -9.83
C GLY A 79 -6.80 11.86 -9.87
N LEU A 80 -6.67 12.57 -10.98
CA LEU A 80 -5.70 13.66 -11.14
C LEU A 80 -6.01 14.83 -10.21
N ALA A 81 -7.29 15.23 -10.10
CA ALA A 81 -7.71 16.31 -9.20
C ALA A 81 -7.44 15.96 -7.73
N THR A 82 -7.77 14.74 -7.30
CA THR A 82 -7.48 14.24 -5.95
C THR A 82 -5.99 14.18 -5.69
N SER A 83 -5.20 13.63 -6.62
CA SER A 83 -3.73 13.54 -6.48
C SER A 83 -3.08 14.93 -6.33
N PHE A 84 -3.53 15.90 -7.12
CA PHE A 84 -3.08 17.29 -7.03
C PHE A 84 -3.44 17.91 -5.67
N LEU A 85 -4.68 17.71 -5.19
CA LEU A 85 -5.13 18.20 -3.89
C LEU A 85 -4.35 17.55 -2.74
N THR A 86 -4.16 16.23 -2.76
CA THR A 86 -3.39 15.48 -1.77
C THR A 86 -1.94 15.97 -1.70
N SER A 87 -1.32 16.28 -2.84
CA SER A 87 0.04 16.84 -2.88
C SER A 87 0.12 18.20 -2.16
N HIS A 88 -0.88 19.07 -2.36
CA HIS A 88 -0.97 20.36 -1.67
C HIS A 88 -1.25 20.19 -0.18
N PHE A 89 -2.17 19.28 0.17
CA PHE A 89 -2.52 18.94 1.54
C PHE A 89 -1.29 18.47 2.33
N LEU A 90 -0.53 17.52 1.77
CA LEU A 90 0.71 17.02 2.37
C LEU A 90 1.76 18.11 2.55
N PHE A 91 1.93 18.97 1.55
CA PHE A 91 2.86 20.09 1.65
C PHE A 91 2.46 21.04 2.78
N ARG A 92 1.17 21.40 2.90
CA ARG A 92 0.69 22.30 3.98
C ARG A 92 0.76 21.66 5.36
N TRP A 93 0.51 20.35 5.46
CA TRP A 93 0.77 19.62 6.71
C TRP A 93 2.24 19.70 7.09
N ARG A 94 3.15 19.45 6.13
CA ARG A 94 4.58 19.63 6.37
C ARG A 94 4.93 21.06 6.78
N THR A 95 4.38 22.07 6.12
CA THR A 95 4.59 23.49 6.50
C THR A 95 4.19 23.73 7.95
N ALA A 96 3.02 23.25 8.38
CA ALA A 96 2.56 23.40 9.75
C ALA A 96 3.49 22.75 10.79
N MET A 97 4.12 21.62 10.44
CA MET A 97 5.12 20.99 11.31
C MET A 97 6.41 21.83 11.36
N VAL A 98 6.93 22.24 10.20
CA VAL A 98 8.18 22.99 10.07
C VAL A 98 8.10 24.38 10.71
N GLU A 99 6.97 25.07 10.58
CA GLU A 99 6.75 26.38 11.22
C GLU A 99 7.02 26.31 12.73
N TRP A 100 6.45 25.31 13.41
CA TRP A 100 6.70 25.15 14.83
C TRP A 100 8.16 24.77 15.13
N TYR A 101 8.76 23.87 14.35
CA TYR A 101 10.16 23.49 14.56
C TYR A 101 11.11 24.67 14.38
N HIS A 102 10.81 25.62 13.48
CA HIS A 102 11.57 26.85 13.32
C HIS A 102 11.42 27.78 14.53
N GLU A 103 10.21 27.94 15.08
CA GLU A 103 9.96 28.76 16.28
C GLU A 103 10.77 28.29 17.50
N VAL A 104 10.99 26.99 17.61
CA VAL A 104 11.72 26.37 18.74
C VAL A 104 13.13 25.91 18.36
N TYR A 105 13.65 26.34 17.20
CA TYR A 105 14.87 25.75 16.64
C TYR A 105 16.10 25.94 17.53
N ASP A 106 16.21 27.07 18.23
CA ASP A 106 17.31 27.30 19.17
C ASP A 106 17.38 26.25 20.29
N LYS A 107 16.23 25.67 20.64
CA LYS A 107 16.05 24.65 21.68
C LYS A 107 16.18 23.25 21.08
N ALA A 108 15.95 23.12 19.78
CA ALA A 108 16.02 21.87 19.04
C ALA A 108 17.42 21.58 18.49
N ARG A 109 18.20 22.59 18.10
CA ARG A 109 19.48 22.45 17.39
C ARG A 109 20.58 21.74 18.17
N THR A 110 20.45 21.67 19.49
CA THR A 110 21.39 20.95 20.38
C THR A 110 21.10 19.45 20.45
N ILE A 111 19.97 19.01 19.91
CA ILE A 111 19.59 17.60 19.86
C ILE A 111 20.22 16.96 18.62
N GLU A 112 20.85 15.81 18.81
CA GLU A 112 21.48 15.06 17.72
C GLU A 112 20.48 14.75 16.59
N GLY A 113 20.88 15.04 15.36
CA GLY A 113 20.05 14.80 14.17
C GLY A 113 18.86 15.75 14.00
N ALA A 114 18.79 16.88 14.73
CA ALA A 114 17.68 17.83 14.65
C ALA A 114 17.32 18.24 13.21
N ALA A 115 18.33 18.56 12.38
CA ALA A 115 18.10 18.92 10.98
C ALA A 115 17.47 17.78 10.18
N GLN A 116 17.91 16.54 10.39
CA GLN A 116 17.33 15.35 9.77
C GLN A 116 15.87 15.13 10.22
N ARG A 117 15.58 15.29 11.52
CA ARG A 117 14.20 15.15 12.04
C ARG A 117 13.26 16.15 11.40
N VAL A 118 13.67 17.43 11.35
CA VAL A 118 12.86 18.51 10.78
C VAL A 118 12.66 18.32 9.28
N GLN A 119 13.69 17.87 8.55
CA GLN A 119 13.64 17.76 7.09
C GLN A 119 13.05 16.43 6.62
N GLU A 120 13.67 15.30 6.97
CA GLU A 120 13.33 13.99 6.41
C GLU A 120 12.14 13.36 7.11
N ASP A 121 12.16 13.32 8.46
CA ASP A 121 11.16 12.58 9.21
C ASP A 121 9.78 13.25 9.12
N THR A 122 9.69 14.59 9.01
CA THR A 122 8.40 15.28 8.80
C THR A 122 7.78 14.96 7.44
N ILE A 123 8.59 14.84 6.38
CA ILE A 123 8.13 14.41 5.05
C ILE A 123 7.62 12.98 5.13
N LYS A 124 8.44 12.07 5.66
CA LYS A 124 8.10 10.64 5.77
C LYS A 124 6.83 10.45 6.57
N PHE A 125 6.72 11.12 7.72
CA PHE A 125 5.55 11.01 8.59
C PHE A 125 4.25 11.40 7.86
N SER A 126 4.18 12.61 7.29
CA SER A 126 2.96 13.08 6.61
C SER A 126 2.57 12.18 5.43
N ARG A 127 3.54 11.79 4.59
CA ARG A 127 3.31 10.91 3.44
C ARG A 127 2.83 9.53 3.84
N ILE A 128 3.48 8.92 4.83
CA ILE A 128 3.13 7.56 5.27
C ILE A 128 1.75 7.55 5.93
N VAL A 129 1.45 8.52 6.79
CA VAL A 129 0.14 8.61 7.45
C VAL A 129 -0.98 8.82 6.43
N GLU A 130 -0.79 9.73 5.47
CA GLU A 130 -1.77 9.94 4.41
C GLU A 130 -1.96 8.67 3.59
N SER A 131 -0.89 8.09 3.06
CA SER A 131 -0.96 6.90 2.20
C SER A 131 -1.62 5.72 2.92
N LEU A 132 -1.25 5.43 4.18
CA LEU A 132 -1.90 4.38 4.97
C LEU A 132 -3.35 4.71 5.31
N GLY A 133 -3.66 5.98 5.57
CA GLY A 133 -5.01 6.43 5.90
C GLY A 133 -5.95 6.30 4.71
N THR A 134 -5.56 6.83 3.55
CA THR A 134 -6.36 6.82 2.33
C THR A 134 -6.56 5.41 1.80
N SER A 135 -5.51 4.59 1.75
CA SER A 135 -5.61 3.20 1.30
C SER A 135 -6.39 2.28 2.26
N LEU A 136 -6.33 2.53 3.58
CA LEU A 136 -7.20 1.83 4.55
C LEU A 136 -8.67 2.16 4.30
N ILE A 137 -8.99 3.45 4.19
CA ILE A 137 -10.37 3.91 3.96
C ILE A 137 -10.88 3.38 2.63
N GLU A 138 -10.08 3.47 1.56
CA GLU A 138 -10.40 2.88 0.26
C GLU A 138 -10.69 1.39 0.38
N SER A 139 -9.82 0.62 1.05
CA SER A 139 -10.02 -0.83 1.23
C SER A 139 -11.34 -1.14 1.97
N VAL A 140 -11.69 -0.35 2.98
CA VAL A 140 -12.97 -0.50 3.70
C VAL A 140 -14.16 -0.16 2.81
N LEU A 141 -14.10 0.96 2.07
CA LEU A 141 -15.15 1.36 1.13
C LEU A 141 -15.35 0.32 0.04
N VAL A 142 -14.27 -0.21 -0.53
CA VAL A 142 -14.32 -1.29 -1.52
C VAL A 142 -14.97 -2.53 -0.93
N LEU A 143 -14.66 -2.92 0.31
CA LEU A 143 -15.35 -4.03 0.96
C LEU A 143 -16.85 -3.75 1.13
N ILE A 144 -17.23 -2.55 1.58
CA ILE A 144 -18.65 -2.19 1.75
C ILE A 144 -19.43 -2.31 0.44
N GLU A 145 -18.84 -1.88 -0.68
CA GLU A 145 -19.52 -1.90 -1.99
C GLU A 145 -19.44 -3.26 -2.68
N PHE A 146 -18.26 -3.89 -2.72
CA PHE A 146 -18.05 -5.11 -3.51
C PHE A 146 -18.42 -6.40 -2.78
N PHE A 147 -18.47 -6.40 -1.45
CA PHE A 147 -18.93 -7.57 -0.69
C PHE A 147 -20.40 -7.93 -1.01
N PRO A 148 -21.39 -7.01 -0.93
CA PRO A 148 -22.77 -7.33 -1.29
C PRO A 148 -22.92 -7.63 -2.78
N ILE A 149 -22.19 -6.97 -3.67
CA ILE A 149 -22.17 -7.28 -5.11
C ILE A 149 -21.71 -8.73 -5.32
N LEU A 150 -20.62 -9.14 -4.67
CA LEU A 150 -20.09 -10.49 -4.81
C LEU A 150 -21.05 -11.56 -4.27
N LEU A 151 -21.74 -11.27 -3.16
CA LEU A 151 -22.80 -12.15 -2.65
C LEU A 151 -23.97 -12.24 -3.61
N GLY A 152 -24.45 -11.11 -4.13
CA GLY A 152 -25.58 -11.06 -5.07
C GLY A 152 -25.29 -11.82 -6.37
N LEU A 153 -24.10 -11.65 -6.94
CA LEU A 153 -23.68 -12.37 -8.15
C LEU A 153 -23.40 -13.86 -7.88
N GLY A 154 -23.00 -14.20 -6.65
CA GLY A 154 -22.80 -15.58 -6.20
C GLY A 154 -24.07 -16.33 -5.83
N ALA A 155 -25.20 -15.62 -5.69
CA ALA A 155 -26.45 -16.24 -5.29
C ALA A 155 -27.02 -17.10 -6.42
N GLY A 156 -27.30 -18.38 -6.11
CA GLY A 156 -27.92 -19.30 -7.06
C GLY A 156 -26.97 -19.93 -8.09
N ILE A 157 -25.65 -19.81 -7.90
CA ILE A 157 -24.64 -20.52 -8.71
C ILE A 157 -23.89 -21.56 -7.88
N THR A 158 -23.56 -22.69 -8.49
CA THR A 158 -22.76 -23.73 -7.83
C THR A 158 -21.28 -23.38 -7.84
N ILE A 159 -20.71 -23.21 -6.65
CA ILE A 159 -19.31 -22.83 -6.42
C ILE A 159 -18.50 -24.08 -6.06
N MET A 160 -17.29 -24.22 -6.63
CA MET A 160 -16.39 -25.33 -6.34
C MET A 160 -16.08 -25.41 -4.84
N TRP A 161 -16.15 -26.63 -4.28
CA TRP A 161 -15.99 -26.97 -2.86
C TRP A 161 -17.05 -26.41 -1.90
N PHE A 162 -17.86 -25.42 -2.31
CA PHE A 162 -18.89 -24.79 -1.47
C PHE A 162 -20.33 -25.10 -1.90
N GLY A 163 -20.54 -25.68 -3.08
CA GLY A 163 -21.88 -25.95 -3.60
C GLY A 163 -22.68 -24.67 -3.82
N ASP A 164 -23.97 -24.70 -3.54
CA ASP A 164 -24.89 -23.56 -3.74
C ASP A 164 -24.93 -22.61 -2.54
N TRP A 165 -23.92 -22.65 -1.68
CA TRP A 165 -23.84 -21.81 -0.49
C TRP A 165 -23.58 -20.35 -0.88
N GLU A 166 -24.49 -19.45 -0.50
CA GLU A 166 -24.48 -18.02 -0.87
C GLU A 166 -23.17 -17.27 -0.50
N TYR A 167 -22.47 -17.70 0.55
CA TYR A 167 -21.20 -17.10 0.98
C TYR A 167 -19.96 -17.78 0.38
N GLY A 168 -20.12 -18.74 -0.54
CA GLY A 168 -19.02 -19.56 -1.06
C GLY A 168 -17.91 -18.74 -1.72
N LEU A 169 -18.26 -17.75 -2.57
CA LEU A 169 -17.28 -16.90 -3.25
C LEU A 169 -16.55 -15.97 -2.28
N VAL A 170 -17.28 -15.35 -1.35
CA VAL A 170 -16.70 -14.46 -0.34
C VAL A 170 -15.77 -15.24 0.59
N THR A 171 -16.18 -16.43 0.99
CA THR A 171 -15.37 -17.31 1.85
C THR A 171 -14.14 -17.83 1.10
N GLY A 172 -14.28 -18.16 -0.19
CA GLY A 172 -13.17 -18.46 -1.08
C GLY A 172 -12.17 -17.31 -1.18
N ALA A 173 -12.65 -16.07 -1.34
CA ALA A 173 -11.81 -14.87 -1.37
C ALA A 173 -11.05 -14.67 -0.05
N LEU A 174 -11.73 -14.84 1.09
CA LEU A 174 -11.12 -14.72 2.41
C LEU A 174 -10.05 -15.80 2.65
N ILE A 175 -10.36 -17.07 2.36
CA ILE A 175 -9.41 -18.18 2.49
C ILE A 175 -8.19 -17.94 1.61
N TRP A 176 -8.38 -17.46 0.39
CA TRP A 176 -7.27 -17.19 -0.51
C TRP A 176 -6.42 -16.00 -0.06
N ALA A 177 -7.04 -14.90 0.38
CA ALA A 177 -6.35 -13.72 0.89
C ALA A 177 -5.50 -14.03 2.13
N VAL A 178 -6.11 -14.72 3.12
CA VAL A 178 -5.44 -15.10 4.36
C VAL A 178 -4.41 -16.21 4.10
N GLY A 179 -4.80 -17.23 3.35
CA GLY A 179 -3.94 -18.38 3.03
C GLY A 179 -2.71 -17.98 2.23
N GLY A 180 -2.86 -17.12 1.22
CA GLY A 180 -1.75 -16.56 0.45
C GLY A 180 -0.76 -15.79 1.32
N THR A 181 -1.28 -14.98 2.24
CA THR A 181 -0.43 -14.26 3.20
C THR A 181 0.34 -15.22 4.10
N VAL A 182 -0.36 -16.17 4.73
CA VAL A 182 0.26 -17.16 5.64
C VAL A 182 1.33 -17.96 4.89
N LEU A 183 1.06 -18.35 3.64
CA LEU A 183 2.02 -19.03 2.78
C LEU A 183 3.29 -18.19 2.57
N MET A 184 3.16 -16.89 2.28
CA MET A 184 4.31 -15.99 2.11
C MET A 184 5.12 -15.85 3.40
N ILE A 185 4.47 -15.76 4.56
CA ILE A 185 5.14 -15.69 5.87
C ILE A 185 5.93 -16.97 6.12
N ILE A 186 5.31 -18.14 5.89
CA ILE A 186 5.96 -19.44 6.06
C ILE A 186 7.16 -19.55 5.11
N LEU A 187 7.02 -19.15 3.85
CA LEU A 187 8.11 -19.19 2.88
C LEU A 187 9.28 -18.29 3.29
N ALA A 188 9.00 -17.06 3.74
CA ALA A 188 10.00 -16.13 4.23
C ALA A 188 10.73 -16.66 5.49
N TRP A 189 9.99 -17.35 6.37
CA TRP A 189 10.53 -17.97 7.57
C TRP A 189 11.43 -19.17 7.25
N ILE A 190 10.98 -20.10 6.38
CA ILE A 190 11.75 -21.26 5.93
C ILE A 190 13.07 -20.83 5.29
N LEU A 191 13.02 -19.80 4.44
CA LEU A 191 14.20 -19.25 3.77
C LEU A 191 15.07 -18.38 4.70
N ARG A 192 14.62 -18.14 5.94
CA ARG A 192 15.27 -17.29 6.95
C ARG A 192 15.66 -15.93 6.37
N LEU A 193 14.71 -15.25 5.72
CA LEU A 193 14.98 -13.95 5.08
C LEU A 193 15.36 -12.87 6.09
N VAL A 194 14.71 -12.82 7.26
CA VAL A 194 15.10 -11.86 8.32
C VAL A 194 16.55 -12.12 8.79
N GLY A 195 16.93 -13.40 8.92
CA GLY A 195 18.29 -13.77 9.29
C GLY A 195 19.32 -13.41 8.23
N ILE A 196 19.01 -13.59 6.94
CA ILE A 196 19.95 -13.22 5.87
C ILE A 196 20.19 -11.71 5.81
N GLU A 197 19.13 -10.92 6.01
CA GLU A 197 19.21 -9.46 6.03
C GLU A 197 20.08 -8.96 7.19
N TYR A 198 19.91 -9.55 8.38
CA TYR A 198 20.75 -9.23 9.53
C TYR A 198 22.23 -9.58 9.28
N ASP A 199 22.51 -10.77 8.76
CA ASP A 199 23.88 -11.21 8.44
C ASP A 199 24.53 -10.29 7.39
N LEU A 200 23.76 -9.85 6.40
CA LEU A 200 24.19 -8.92 5.36
C LEU A 200 24.58 -7.57 5.95
N GLN A 201 23.70 -6.97 6.76
CA GLN A 201 23.98 -5.71 7.47
C GLN A 201 25.22 -5.81 8.36
N LYS A 202 25.40 -6.94 9.07
CA LYS A 202 26.57 -7.17 9.93
C LYS A 202 27.87 -7.22 9.12
N LYS A 203 27.89 -7.94 7.99
CA LYS A 203 29.08 -8.05 7.13
C LYS A 203 29.41 -6.72 6.44
N GLU A 204 28.40 -6.00 5.95
CA GLU A 204 28.57 -4.65 5.38
C GLU A 204 29.11 -3.64 6.40
N ALA A 205 28.59 -3.66 7.63
CA ALA A 205 29.06 -2.79 8.70
C ALA A 205 30.52 -3.10 9.09
N ALA A 206 30.90 -4.39 9.13
CA ALA A 206 32.27 -4.80 9.38
C ALA A 206 33.23 -4.32 8.28
N TYR A 207 32.83 -4.48 7.02
CA TYR A 207 33.59 -3.97 5.87
C TYR A 207 33.77 -2.45 5.94
N ARG A 208 32.68 -1.69 6.20
CA ARG A 208 32.73 -0.24 6.37
C ARG A 208 33.69 0.18 7.49
N LYS A 209 33.63 -0.49 8.64
CA LYS A 209 34.52 -0.19 9.78
C LYS A 209 36.00 -0.36 9.40
N LEU A 210 36.34 -1.39 8.63
CA LEU A 210 37.71 -1.64 8.20
C LEU A 210 38.21 -0.57 7.22
N LEU A 211 37.35 -0.10 6.30
CA LEU A 211 37.70 1.00 5.39
C LEU A 211 38.00 2.30 6.14
N VAL A 212 37.19 2.64 7.16
CA VAL A 212 37.42 3.83 8.00
C VAL A 212 38.76 3.73 8.74
N ILE A 213 39.09 2.56 9.31
CA ILE A 213 40.39 2.36 9.97
C ILE A 213 41.56 2.51 8.99
N ALA A 214 41.43 2.00 7.76
CA ALA A 214 42.46 2.13 6.73
C ALA A 214 42.60 3.57 6.18
N GLU A 215 41.53 4.36 6.24
CA GLU A 215 41.55 5.80 5.92
C GLU A 215 42.27 6.60 7.01
N ASP A 216 42.00 6.30 8.29
CA ASP A 216 42.58 6.99 9.44
C ASP A 216 44.05 6.60 9.72
N ASP A 217 44.36 5.31 9.60
CA ASP A 217 45.68 4.74 9.89
C ASP A 217 46.34 4.26 8.59
N GLY A 218 47.05 5.18 7.92
CA GLY A 218 47.74 4.92 6.64
C GLY A 218 48.82 3.83 6.68
N THR A 219 49.04 3.19 7.82
CA THR A 219 49.94 2.04 7.99
C THR A 219 49.22 0.69 7.94
N VAL A 220 47.89 0.68 8.10
CA VAL A 220 47.05 -0.53 7.99
C VAL A 220 46.84 -0.83 6.51
N ARG A 221 47.70 -1.68 5.94
CA ARG A 221 47.38 -2.33 4.67
C ARG A 221 46.25 -3.33 4.94
N PRO A 222 45.06 -3.15 4.37
CA PRO A 222 44.08 -4.21 4.43
C PRO A 222 44.73 -5.47 3.83
N LYS A 223 44.35 -6.66 4.30
CA LYS A 223 44.42 -7.87 3.46
C LYS A 223 43.91 -7.51 2.06
N SER A 224 44.37 -8.15 0.97
CA SER A 224 44.01 -7.72 -0.39
C SER A 224 42.53 -7.33 -0.45
N LEU A 225 42.18 -6.21 -1.08
CA LEU A 225 40.82 -5.65 -1.04
C LEU A 225 39.74 -6.72 -1.37
N GLU A 226 40.13 -7.72 -2.15
CA GLU A 226 39.43 -8.98 -2.39
C GLU A 226 39.11 -9.81 -1.13
N GLU A 227 40.10 -10.14 -0.29
CA GLU A 227 39.84 -10.87 0.97
C GLU A 227 38.92 -10.08 1.92
N LEU A 228 39.00 -8.74 1.90
CA LEU A 228 38.13 -7.88 2.72
C LEU A 228 36.66 -7.92 2.24
N PHE A 229 36.47 -8.09 0.94
CA PHE A 229 35.16 -8.02 0.29
C PHE A 229 34.52 -9.41 0.08
N ASP A 230 35.28 -10.49 0.13
CA ASP A 230 34.77 -11.86 -0.07
C ASP A 230 33.68 -12.26 0.93
N ASP A 231 33.79 -11.78 2.16
CA ASP A 231 32.77 -11.96 3.20
C ASP A 231 31.44 -11.27 2.85
N VAL A 232 31.51 -10.08 2.25
CA VAL A 232 30.35 -9.32 1.76
C VAL A 232 29.78 -10.00 0.51
N ARG A 233 30.65 -10.39 -0.43
CA ARG A 233 30.28 -11.09 -1.65
C ARG A 233 29.55 -12.40 -1.38
N SER A 234 30.07 -13.23 -0.47
CA SER A 234 29.49 -14.53 -0.14
C SER A 234 28.10 -14.41 0.50
N ILE A 235 27.89 -13.43 1.39
CA ILE A 235 26.57 -13.21 2.00
C ILE A 235 25.56 -12.68 0.98
N HIS A 236 25.99 -11.81 0.05
CA HIS A 236 25.16 -11.33 -1.06
C HIS A 236 24.73 -12.48 -1.98
N PHE A 237 25.63 -13.37 -2.40
CA PHE A 237 25.24 -14.54 -3.21
C PHE A 237 24.23 -15.45 -2.50
N LYS A 238 24.42 -15.68 -1.20
CA LYS A 238 23.46 -16.45 -0.38
C LYS A 238 22.12 -15.74 -0.28
N SER A 239 22.11 -14.41 -0.15
CA SER A 239 20.92 -13.57 -0.19
C SER A 239 20.21 -13.70 -1.53
N TYR A 240 20.91 -13.53 -2.65
CA TYR A 240 20.36 -13.67 -3.99
C TYR A 240 19.70 -15.03 -4.21
N ALA A 241 20.34 -16.12 -3.80
CA ALA A 241 19.75 -17.46 -3.90
C ALA A 241 18.44 -17.57 -3.10
N ARG A 242 18.41 -17.10 -1.85
CA ARG A 242 17.20 -17.13 -1.01
C ARG A 242 16.07 -16.27 -1.57
N TYR A 243 16.39 -15.07 -2.03
CA TYR A 243 15.40 -14.19 -2.65
C TYR A 243 14.92 -14.72 -4.00
N LEU A 244 15.75 -15.44 -4.76
CA LEU A 244 15.30 -16.15 -5.96
C LEU A 244 14.20 -17.16 -5.61
N TYR A 245 14.41 -18.05 -4.63
CA TYR A 245 13.40 -19.00 -4.20
C TYR A 245 12.13 -18.33 -3.66
N PHE A 246 12.28 -17.29 -2.83
CA PHE A 246 11.15 -16.54 -2.30
C PHE A 246 10.34 -15.89 -3.44
N ASN A 247 11.03 -15.23 -4.38
CA ASN A 247 10.40 -14.55 -5.49
C ASN A 247 9.72 -15.53 -6.45
N THR A 248 10.28 -16.72 -6.67
CA THR A 248 9.60 -17.79 -7.42
C THR A 248 8.27 -18.16 -6.77
N GLY A 249 8.26 -18.40 -5.46
CA GLY A 249 7.01 -18.70 -4.73
C GLY A 249 6.02 -17.55 -4.75
N ARG A 250 6.50 -16.31 -4.54
CA ARG A 250 5.68 -15.09 -4.63
C ARG A 250 5.08 -14.91 -6.02
N LEU A 251 5.86 -15.08 -7.08
CA LEU A 251 5.37 -14.95 -8.46
C LEU A 251 4.38 -16.07 -8.79
N ALA A 252 4.66 -17.31 -8.39
CA ALA A 252 3.72 -18.42 -8.57
C ALA A 252 2.38 -18.12 -7.89
N TYR A 253 2.39 -17.63 -6.65
CA TYR A 253 1.19 -17.19 -5.94
C TYR A 253 0.43 -16.10 -6.70
N LEU A 254 1.11 -15.06 -7.19
CA LEU A 254 0.47 -13.99 -7.96
C LEU A 254 -0.15 -14.49 -9.26
N GLN A 255 0.49 -15.44 -9.95
CA GLN A 255 -0.07 -16.04 -11.18
C GLN A 255 -1.26 -16.94 -10.87
N THR A 256 -1.20 -17.73 -9.79
CA THR A 256 -2.35 -18.52 -9.36
C THR A 256 -3.51 -17.62 -8.93
N ASN A 257 -3.26 -16.47 -8.29
CA ASN A 257 -4.29 -15.52 -7.87
C ASN A 257 -5.22 -15.11 -9.03
N VAL A 258 -4.67 -14.91 -10.22
CA VAL A 258 -5.44 -14.56 -11.42
C VAL A 258 -6.47 -15.64 -11.80
N LEU A 259 -6.20 -16.90 -11.47
CA LEU A 259 -7.03 -18.05 -11.82
C LEU A 259 -8.00 -18.49 -10.72
N VAL A 260 -7.83 -18.01 -9.49
CA VAL A 260 -8.57 -18.53 -8.33
C VAL A 260 -10.08 -18.34 -8.47
N ALA A 261 -10.52 -17.17 -8.92
CA ALA A 261 -11.94 -16.94 -9.18
C ALA A 261 -12.50 -17.91 -10.24
N TYR A 262 -11.73 -18.21 -11.30
CA TYR A 262 -12.12 -19.20 -12.32
C TYR A 262 -12.21 -20.62 -11.76
N ILE A 263 -11.30 -21.00 -10.85
CA ILE A 263 -11.33 -22.31 -10.18
C ILE A 263 -12.59 -22.44 -9.33
N PHE A 264 -12.91 -21.42 -8.52
CA PHE A 264 -14.14 -21.41 -7.72
C PHE A 264 -15.40 -21.45 -8.59
N LEU A 265 -15.39 -20.76 -9.73
CA LEU A 265 -16.52 -20.71 -10.67
C LEU A 265 -16.59 -21.90 -11.63
N ALA A 266 -15.62 -22.82 -11.63
CA ALA A 266 -15.52 -23.86 -12.65
C ALA A 266 -16.82 -24.69 -12.85
N PRO A 267 -17.55 -25.11 -11.80
CA PRO A 267 -18.82 -25.82 -11.98
C PRO A 267 -19.90 -24.96 -12.66
N ALA A 268 -20.01 -23.68 -12.27
CA ALA A 268 -20.93 -22.71 -12.88
C ALA A 268 -20.62 -22.43 -14.35
N ILE A 269 -19.33 -22.30 -14.68
CA ILE A 269 -18.87 -22.05 -16.06
C ILE A 269 -19.15 -23.28 -16.93
N VAL A 270 -18.71 -24.47 -16.50
CA VAL A 270 -18.87 -25.72 -17.28
C VAL A 270 -20.34 -26.12 -17.40
N GLY A 271 -21.15 -25.85 -16.36
CA GLY A 271 -22.59 -26.08 -16.38
C GLY A 271 -23.39 -25.07 -17.18
N GLY A 272 -22.77 -24.00 -17.71
CA GLY A 272 -23.46 -22.96 -18.47
C GLY A 272 -24.46 -22.15 -17.63
N MET A 273 -24.25 -22.05 -16.32
CA MET A 273 -25.18 -21.40 -15.39
C MET A 273 -25.08 -19.88 -15.41
N ILE A 274 -23.97 -19.32 -15.91
CA ILE A 274 -23.69 -17.89 -15.93
C ILE A 274 -23.31 -17.42 -17.33
N SER A 275 -23.63 -16.16 -17.63
CA SER A 275 -23.15 -15.50 -18.83
C SER A 275 -21.69 -15.06 -18.68
N LEU A 276 -21.05 -14.71 -19.80
CA LEU A 276 -19.70 -14.17 -19.82
C LEU A 276 -19.61 -12.86 -19.02
N GLY A 277 -20.64 -12.01 -19.12
CA GLY A 277 -20.76 -10.77 -18.36
C GLY A 277 -20.78 -11.00 -16.85
N VAL A 278 -21.67 -11.88 -16.37
CA VAL A 278 -21.75 -12.24 -14.95
C VAL A 278 -20.44 -12.84 -14.46
N MET A 279 -19.83 -13.74 -15.22
CA MET A 279 -18.51 -14.31 -14.88
C MET A 279 -17.45 -13.21 -14.70
N GLN A 280 -17.40 -12.25 -15.62
CA GLN A 280 -16.45 -11.14 -15.56
C GLN A 280 -16.71 -10.22 -14.36
N GLN A 281 -17.98 -9.95 -14.04
CA GLN A 281 -18.35 -9.18 -12.85
C GLN A 281 -17.91 -9.88 -11.57
N ILE A 282 -18.12 -11.19 -11.47
CA ILE A 282 -17.69 -11.98 -10.30
C ILE A 282 -16.17 -11.95 -10.16
N ILE A 283 -15.41 -12.20 -11.24
CA ILE A 283 -13.95 -12.24 -11.18
C ILE A 283 -13.37 -10.90 -10.69
N ARG A 284 -13.89 -9.78 -11.21
CA ARG A 284 -13.48 -8.45 -10.75
C ARG A 284 -13.89 -8.20 -9.31
N ALA A 285 -15.14 -8.46 -8.95
CA ALA A 285 -15.61 -8.26 -7.58
C ALA A 285 -14.84 -9.12 -6.57
N PHE A 286 -14.56 -10.38 -6.91
CA PHE A 286 -13.72 -11.28 -6.13
C PHE A 286 -12.33 -10.68 -5.90
N GLY A 287 -11.64 -10.21 -6.95
CA GLY A 287 -10.33 -9.59 -6.83
C GLY A 287 -10.34 -8.30 -5.99
N ARG A 288 -11.41 -7.51 -6.06
CA ARG A 288 -11.59 -6.30 -5.24
C ARG A 288 -11.76 -6.63 -3.75
N VAL A 289 -12.59 -7.64 -3.43
CA VAL A 289 -12.80 -8.11 -2.06
C VAL A 289 -11.53 -8.74 -1.50
N GLU A 290 -10.92 -9.66 -2.24
CA GLU A 290 -9.68 -10.35 -1.91
C GLU A 290 -8.54 -9.36 -1.63
N GLY A 291 -8.29 -8.44 -2.56
CA GLY A 291 -7.24 -7.43 -2.42
C GLY A 291 -7.47 -6.49 -1.23
N SER A 292 -8.72 -6.13 -0.93
CA SER A 292 -9.04 -5.27 0.21
C SER A 292 -8.82 -5.99 1.55
N MET A 293 -9.13 -7.28 1.63
CA MET A 293 -8.83 -8.11 2.82
C MET A 293 -7.32 -8.24 3.06
N GLN A 294 -6.50 -8.19 2.00
CA GLN A 294 -5.04 -8.22 2.12
C GLN A 294 -4.40 -6.88 2.56
N TYR A 295 -5.19 -5.81 2.71
CA TYR A 295 -4.66 -4.47 3.02
C TYR A 295 -3.65 -4.46 4.16
N LEU A 296 -4.02 -4.98 5.34
CA LEU A 296 -3.17 -4.95 6.53
C LEU A 296 -1.82 -5.64 6.31
N PHE A 297 -1.83 -6.74 5.55
CA PHE A 297 -0.62 -7.49 5.26
C PHE A 297 0.29 -6.75 4.28
N ARG A 298 -0.27 -6.17 3.22
CA ARG A 298 0.50 -5.40 2.23
C ARG A 298 1.07 -4.12 2.84
N SER A 299 0.32 -3.50 3.74
CA SER A 299 0.71 -2.25 4.41
C SER A 299 1.65 -2.44 5.60
N TRP A 300 1.92 -3.68 6.02
CA TRP A 300 2.73 -3.97 7.21
C TRP A 300 4.12 -3.31 7.20
N PRO A 301 4.94 -3.39 6.14
CA PRO A 301 6.25 -2.73 6.12
C PRO A 301 6.14 -1.20 6.32
N THR A 302 5.13 -0.60 5.68
CA THR A 302 4.84 0.83 5.78
C THR A 302 4.34 1.23 7.18
N ILE A 303 3.57 0.37 7.85
CA ILE A 303 3.16 0.56 9.25
C ILE A 303 4.37 0.52 10.18
N VAL A 304 5.30 -0.42 9.96
CA VAL A 304 6.55 -0.50 10.74
C VAL A 304 7.41 0.75 10.53
N GLU A 305 7.52 1.22 9.28
CA GLU A 305 8.22 2.47 8.97
C GLU A 305 7.56 3.67 9.68
N LEU A 306 6.22 3.77 9.64
CA LEU A 306 5.47 4.79 10.36
C LEU A 306 5.79 4.77 11.85
N ALA A 307 5.74 3.60 12.48
CA ALA A 307 6.01 3.45 13.91
C ALA A 307 7.43 3.94 14.26
N SER A 308 8.41 3.62 13.40
CA SER A 308 9.79 4.07 13.54
C SER A 308 9.93 5.59 13.42
N VAL A 309 9.35 6.21 12.39
CA VAL A 309 9.36 7.67 12.19
C VAL A 309 8.63 8.39 13.34
N TYR A 310 7.46 7.88 13.72
CA TYR A 310 6.64 8.42 14.80
C TYR A 310 7.38 8.42 16.13
N LYS A 311 8.04 7.32 16.48
CA LYS A 311 8.84 7.23 17.70
C LYS A 311 9.94 8.28 17.71
N ARG A 312 10.71 8.42 16.62
CA ARG A 312 11.81 9.38 16.51
C ARG A 312 11.34 10.83 16.61
N LEU A 313 10.24 11.18 15.93
CA LEU A 313 9.67 12.53 16.03
C LEU A 313 9.11 12.81 17.42
N ARG A 314 8.47 11.81 18.08
CA ARG A 314 7.92 11.99 19.43
C ARG A 314 9.02 12.15 20.48
N GLU A 315 10.11 11.40 20.37
CA GLU A 315 11.30 11.56 21.21
C GLU A 315 11.93 12.94 21.00
N PHE A 316 12.05 13.38 19.75
CA PHE A 316 12.56 14.71 19.41
C PHE A 316 11.69 15.83 20.00
N GLU A 317 10.36 15.77 19.82
CA GLU A 317 9.43 16.73 20.41
C GLU A 317 9.49 16.77 21.94
N LYS A 318 9.65 15.60 22.58
CA LYS A 318 9.80 15.50 24.03
C LYS A 318 11.09 16.18 24.52
N ALA A 319 12.20 15.97 23.83
CA ALA A 319 13.48 16.59 24.14
C ALA A 319 13.44 18.13 23.96
N ILE A 320 12.79 18.63 22.92
CA ILE A 320 12.58 20.07 22.72
C ILE A 320 11.80 20.67 23.89
N ASN A 321 10.68 20.05 24.29
CA ASN A 321 9.87 20.54 25.39
C ASN A 321 10.63 20.53 26.73
N ALA A 322 11.47 19.53 26.97
CA ALA A 322 12.33 19.49 28.14
C ALA A 322 13.34 20.66 28.15
N ASN A 323 13.95 20.99 27.01
CA ASN A 323 14.85 22.15 26.89
C ASN A 323 14.10 23.48 27.16
N ILE A 324 12.88 23.62 26.63
CA ILE A 324 12.02 24.80 26.90
C ILE A 324 11.69 24.93 28.38
N GLU A 325 11.35 23.82 29.05
CA GLU A 325 11.04 23.83 30.49
C GLU A 325 12.27 24.16 31.35
N ALA A 326 13.45 23.64 30.99
CA ALA A 326 14.69 23.92 31.70
C ALA A 326 15.05 25.42 31.64
N GLU A 327 14.90 26.05 30.47
CA GLU A 327 15.13 27.49 30.28
C GLU A 327 14.16 28.34 31.12
N ARG A 328 12.87 27.97 31.12
CA ARG A 328 11.86 28.64 31.97
C ARG A 328 12.21 28.55 33.46
N LYS A 329 12.63 27.39 33.95
CA LYS A 329 13.01 27.20 35.36
C LYS A 329 14.28 27.97 35.72
N GLY A 330 15.30 27.96 34.87
CA GLY A 330 16.55 28.70 35.08
C GLY A 330 16.34 30.23 35.13
N THR A 331 15.35 30.75 34.40
CA THR A 331 14.99 32.18 34.42
C THR A 331 14.24 32.58 35.70
N THR A 332 13.54 31.64 36.35
CA THR A 332 12.74 31.92 37.57
C THR A 332 13.60 31.92 38.84
N THR A 333 14.76 31.28 38.83
CA THR A 333 15.73 31.28 39.96
C THR A 333 16.71 32.45 39.94
N ALA A 334 16.73 33.24 38.86
CA ALA A 334 17.65 34.37 38.68
C ALA A 334 16.97 35.74 38.91
N SER A 335 15.68 35.76 39.24
CA SER A 335 14.91 36.93 39.69
C SER A 335 14.60 36.82 41.17
#